data_AF-A0A321LHD2-F1
#
_entry.id   AF-A0A321LHD2-F1
#
_cell.length_a   1.000
_cell.length_b   1.000
_cell.length_c   1.000
_cell.angle_alpha   90.00
_cell.angle_beta   90.00
_cell.angle_gamma   90.00
#
_symmetry.space_group_name_H-M   'P 1'
#
loop_
_entity.id
_entity.type
_entity.pdbx_description
1 polymer ?
#
loop_
_entity_poly.entity_id
_entity_poly.type
_entity_poly.pdbx_seq_one_letter_code
_entity_poly.pdbx_strand_id
1 'polypeptide(L)'
;MKIPIFVSSPTSLSDAQEASRKLIIRELDRLDLEPRALGRSDYPTELPLREVQVIAKRCSGGVILGFEQFQATAGIVKRNAEGERIIDKPVSFPSAWNHLEAGILYSLGLPILVFKEDGITGGVFDDGATDVFVHKMPSTSLSLPEKKALSSVFLKWQSLVRASYYK
;
A
#
# COMPACT_ATOMS: atom_id res chain seq x y z
N MET A 1 5.59 22.76 6.99
CA MET A 1 5.61 22.18 5.63
C MET A 1 5.29 20.70 5.77
N LYS A 2 4.28 20.20 5.06
CA LYS A 2 3.93 18.78 5.11
C LYS A 2 4.95 17.96 4.31
N ILE A 3 5.22 16.73 4.73
CA ILE A 3 6.18 15.84 4.04
C ILE A 3 5.40 14.98 3.03
N PRO A 4 5.74 15.01 1.74
CA PRO A 4 5.02 14.26 0.71
C PRO A 4 5.24 12.75 0.83
N ILE A 5 4.15 11.99 0.78
CA ILE A 5 4.10 10.52 0.88
C ILE A 5 3.39 9.96 -0.32
N PHE A 6 4.02 9.01 -1.01
CA PHE A 6 3.37 8.30 -2.11
C PHE A 6 2.32 7.34 -1.55
N VAL A 7 1.08 7.39 -2.05
CA VAL A 7 0.01 6.48 -1.64
C VAL A 7 -0.41 5.65 -2.85
N SER A 8 -0.01 4.38 -2.84
CA SER A 8 -0.42 3.36 -3.81
C SER A 8 -1.79 2.83 -3.43
N SER A 9 -2.82 3.21 -4.20
CA SER A 9 -4.20 2.84 -3.93
C SER A 9 -4.99 2.74 -5.24
N PRO A 10 -5.83 1.71 -5.42
CA PRO A 10 -6.70 1.62 -6.58
C PRO A 10 -7.63 2.84 -6.73
N THR A 11 -7.98 3.16 -7.97
CA THR A 11 -8.85 4.29 -8.30
C THR A 11 -10.31 4.04 -7.94
N SER A 12 -10.76 2.79 -8.04
CA SER A 12 -12.12 2.36 -7.75
C SER A 12 -12.13 1.46 -6.51
N LEU A 13 -12.86 1.88 -5.48
CA LEU A 13 -12.94 1.18 -4.20
C LEU A 13 -14.42 1.03 -3.81
N SER A 14 -14.75 -0.05 -3.10
CA SER A 14 -16.05 -0.16 -2.43
C SER A 14 -16.17 0.84 -1.29
N ASP A 15 -17.38 1.06 -0.77
CA ASP A 15 -17.59 1.98 0.37
C ASP A 15 -16.79 1.58 1.61
N ALA A 16 -16.67 0.28 1.88
CA ALA A 16 -15.88 -0.23 2.99
C ALA A 16 -14.38 0.04 2.78
N GLN A 17 -13.87 -0.24 1.59
CA GLN A 17 -12.48 0.02 1.21
C GLN A 17 -12.13 1.51 1.25
N GLU A 18 -13.02 2.37 0.75
CA GLU A 18 -12.84 3.81 0.79
C GLU A 18 -12.88 4.34 2.23
N ALA A 19 -13.69 3.74 3.11
CA ALA A 19 -13.69 4.10 4.53
C ALA A 19 -12.38 3.71 5.24
N SER A 20 -11.83 2.53 4.96
CA SER A 20 -10.49 2.11 5.42
C SER A 20 -9.39 3.05 4.90
N ARG A 21 -9.43 3.39 3.60
CA ARG A 21 -8.52 4.36 2.99
C ARG A 21 -8.59 5.71 3.70
N LYS A 22 -9.79 6.23 3.97
CA LYS A 22 -9.98 7.51 4.69
C LYS A 22 -9.37 7.52 6.09
N LEU A 23 -9.40 6.39 6.80
CA LEU A 23 -8.73 6.28 8.11
C LEU A 23 -7.21 6.42 7.98
N ILE A 24 -6.62 5.77 6.98
CA ILE A 24 -5.18 5.85 6.70
C ILE A 24 -4.78 7.28 6.31
N ILE A 25 -5.54 7.91 5.42
CA ILE A 25 -5.28 9.31 5.01
C ILE A 25 -5.37 10.26 6.21
N ARG A 26 -6.33 10.04 7.12
CA ARG A 26 -6.45 10.84 8.35
C ARG A 26 -5.24 10.69 9.26
N GLU A 27 -4.66 9.50 9.38
CA GLU A 27 -3.44 9.29 10.16
C GLU A 27 -2.23 9.99 9.53
N LEU A 28 -2.13 10.00 8.20
CA LEU A 28 -1.10 10.78 7.49
C LEU A 28 -1.27 12.29 7.77
N ASP A 29 -2.48 12.81 7.63
CA ASP A 29 -2.77 14.23 7.87
C ASP A 29 -2.47 14.66 9.31
N ARG A 30 -2.81 13.82 10.30
CA ARG A 30 -2.51 14.07 11.73
C ARG A 30 -1.00 14.20 12.01
N LEU A 31 -0.18 13.64 11.14
CA LEU A 31 1.27 13.58 11.27
C LEU A 31 2.01 14.57 10.35
N ASP A 32 1.29 15.53 9.76
CA ASP A 32 1.78 16.47 8.76
C ASP A 32 2.42 15.79 7.55
N LEU A 33 1.86 14.65 7.15
CA LEU A 33 2.25 13.90 5.96
C LEU A 33 1.23 14.14 4.85
N GLU A 34 1.70 14.56 3.68
CA GLU A 34 0.84 14.90 2.54
C GLU A 34 0.74 13.71 1.58
N PRO A 35 -0.44 13.08 1.44
CA PRO A 35 -0.62 11.95 0.53
C PRO A 35 -0.60 12.39 -0.94
N ARG A 36 0.15 11.65 -1.77
CA ARG A 36 0.29 11.85 -3.23
C ARG A 36 0.00 10.55 -3.95
N ALA A 37 -0.97 10.55 -4.85
CA ALA A 37 -1.44 9.36 -5.56
C ALA A 37 -1.74 9.67 -7.04
N LEU A 38 -1.23 8.83 -7.92
CA LEU A 38 -1.52 8.89 -9.35
C LEU A 38 -3.02 8.61 -9.62
N GLY A 39 -3.61 9.35 -10.55
CA GLY A 39 -5.03 9.24 -10.93
C GLY A 39 -6.01 9.80 -9.89
N ARG A 40 -5.51 10.42 -8.81
CA ARG A 40 -6.35 11.07 -7.78
C ARG A 40 -5.87 12.49 -7.46
N SER A 41 -4.66 12.65 -6.92
CA SER A 41 -4.05 13.97 -6.68
C SER A 41 -3.21 14.46 -7.85
N ASP A 42 -2.69 13.53 -8.65
CA ASP A 42 -1.79 13.78 -9.76
C ASP A 42 -2.33 13.06 -11.01
N TYR A 43 -2.59 13.78 -12.11
CA TYR A 43 -3.17 13.24 -13.34
C TYR A 43 -2.14 13.17 -14.47
N PRO A 44 -2.10 12.06 -15.23
CA PRO A 44 -1.10 11.90 -16.26
C PRO A 44 -1.11 12.89 -17.42
N THR A 45 0.08 13.31 -17.82
CA THR A 45 0.40 13.96 -19.09
C THR A 45 1.36 13.12 -19.96
N GLU A 46 2.06 12.14 -19.36
CA GLU A 46 2.98 11.21 -20.02
C GLU A 46 2.62 9.73 -19.74
N LEU A 47 3.55 8.80 -20.01
CA LEU A 47 3.42 7.37 -19.72
C LEU A 47 3.24 7.15 -18.20
N PRO A 48 2.19 6.43 -17.74
CA PRO A 48 1.86 6.30 -16.32
C PRO A 48 3.01 5.84 -15.41
N LEU A 49 3.85 4.91 -15.88
CA LEU A 49 5.00 4.41 -15.11
C LEU A 49 6.05 5.48 -14.83
N ARG A 50 6.28 6.37 -15.81
CA ARG A 50 7.23 7.47 -15.65
C ARG A 50 6.74 8.44 -14.58
N GLU A 51 5.44 8.65 -14.52
CA GLU A 51 4.85 9.56 -13.55
C GLU A 51 4.83 9.00 -12.15
N VAL A 52 4.55 7.71 -11.97
CA VAL A 52 4.77 7.04 -10.68
C VAL A 52 6.17 7.33 -10.18
N GLN A 53 7.19 7.18 -11.04
CA GLN A 53 8.57 7.45 -10.68
C GLN A 53 8.81 8.94 -10.36
N VAL A 54 8.23 9.87 -11.12
CA VAL A 54 8.38 11.33 -10.88
C VAL A 54 7.73 11.74 -9.55
N ILE A 55 6.54 11.23 -9.24
CA ILE A 55 5.85 11.50 -7.98
C ILE A 55 6.67 10.88 -6.83
N ALA A 56 7.04 9.60 -6.94
CA ALA A 56 7.80 8.89 -5.91
C ALA A 56 9.13 9.57 -5.57
N LYS A 57 9.86 10.09 -6.58
CA LYS A 57 11.11 10.86 -6.36
C LYS A 57 10.93 12.15 -5.57
N ARG A 58 9.71 12.69 -5.51
CA ARG A 58 9.38 13.88 -4.72
C ARG A 58 8.84 13.53 -3.33
N CYS A 59 8.64 12.25 -3.04
CA CYS A 59 8.14 11.76 -1.76
C CYS A 59 9.30 11.31 -0.84
N SER A 60 9.01 11.21 0.45
CA SER A 60 9.97 10.76 1.48
C SER A 60 9.60 9.42 2.11
N GLY A 61 8.62 8.75 1.51
CA GLY A 61 8.08 7.46 1.95
C GLY A 61 6.90 7.07 1.09
N GLY A 62 6.45 5.83 1.26
CA GLY A 62 5.29 5.30 0.56
C GLY A 62 4.38 4.46 1.45
N VAL A 63 3.08 4.52 1.16
CA VAL A 63 2.05 3.67 1.76
C VAL A 63 1.39 2.85 0.66
N ILE A 64 1.35 1.53 0.82
CA ILE A 64 0.71 0.60 -0.13
C ILE A 64 -0.58 0.08 0.46
N LEU A 65 -1.69 0.24 -0.27
CA LEU A 65 -3.01 -0.23 0.12
C LEU A 65 -3.45 -1.40 -0.78
N GLY A 66 -3.24 -2.62 -0.28
CA GLY A 66 -3.65 -3.86 -0.91
C GLY A 66 -5.11 -4.18 -0.64
N PHE A 67 -6.00 -3.57 -1.43
CA PHE A 67 -7.42 -3.91 -1.48
C PHE A 67 -7.67 -5.01 -2.53
N GLU A 68 -8.67 -5.87 -2.32
CA GLU A 68 -9.15 -6.78 -3.36
C GLU A 68 -9.64 -5.96 -4.56
N GLN A 69 -9.13 -6.31 -5.74
CA GLN A 69 -9.52 -5.74 -7.04
C GLN A 69 -9.89 -6.81 -8.07
N PHE A 70 -9.50 -8.05 -7.81
CA PHE A 70 -9.84 -9.20 -8.62
C PHE A 70 -10.00 -10.42 -7.73
N GLN A 71 -10.98 -11.26 -8.02
CA GLN A 71 -11.20 -12.52 -7.32
C GLN A 71 -11.28 -13.65 -8.35
N ALA A 72 -10.44 -14.68 -8.18
CA ALA A 72 -10.55 -15.92 -8.94
C ALA A 72 -11.29 -16.94 -8.09
N THR A 73 -12.34 -17.56 -8.63
CA THR A 73 -13.12 -18.58 -7.92
C THR A 73 -12.48 -19.96 -7.96
N ALA A 74 -11.64 -20.22 -8.97
CA ALA A 74 -10.81 -21.43 -9.11
C ALA A 74 -9.62 -21.15 -10.05
N GLY A 75 -8.59 -22.00 -10.01
CA GLY A 75 -7.42 -21.86 -10.89
C GLY A 75 -6.31 -22.88 -10.64
N ILE A 76 -5.22 -22.76 -11.38
CA ILE A 76 -4.00 -23.57 -11.18
C ILE A 76 -2.82 -22.61 -11.03
N VAL A 77 -2.12 -22.71 -9.90
CA VAL A 77 -0.86 -21.99 -9.65
C VAL A 77 0.28 -22.83 -10.23
N LYS A 78 1.24 -22.17 -10.91
CA LYS A 78 2.44 -22.82 -11.48
C LYS A 78 2.12 -24.04 -12.35
N ARG A 79 1.15 -23.88 -13.26
CA ARG A 79 0.72 -24.96 -14.16
C ARG A 79 1.91 -25.53 -14.93
N ASN A 80 2.03 -26.86 -14.93
CA ASN A 80 3.10 -27.66 -15.52
C ASN A 80 4.50 -27.37 -14.95
N ALA A 81 4.60 -26.93 -13.70
CA ALA A 81 5.87 -26.65 -13.03
C ALA A 81 5.90 -27.23 -11.60
N GLU A 82 7.10 -27.31 -11.02
CA GLU A 82 7.26 -27.74 -9.63
C GLU A 82 6.52 -26.79 -8.67
N GLY A 83 5.75 -27.37 -7.75
CA GLY A 83 4.86 -26.62 -6.86
C GLY A 83 3.52 -26.22 -7.51
N GLU A 84 3.09 -26.93 -8.56
CA GLU A 84 1.74 -26.82 -9.08
C GLU A 84 0.70 -27.05 -7.97
N ARG A 85 -0.31 -26.18 -7.93
CA ARG A 85 -1.41 -26.26 -6.96
C ARG A 85 -2.73 -25.94 -7.64
N ILE A 86 -3.73 -26.81 -7.43
CA ILE A 86 -5.12 -26.51 -7.76
C ILE A 86 -5.70 -25.59 -6.68
N ILE A 87 -6.41 -24.56 -7.14
CA ILE A 87 -7.18 -23.63 -6.32
C ILE A 87 -8.65 -23.95 -6.54
N ASP A 88 -9.31 -24.42 -5.48
CA ASP A 88 -10.71 -24.81 -5.45
C ASP A 88 -11.57 -23.88 -4.56
N LYS A 89 -10.94 -22.84 -3.98
CA LYS A 89 -11.59 -21.80 -3.16
C LYS A 89 -11.29 -20.42 -3.74
N PRO A 90 -12.17 -19.44 -3.54
CA PRO A 90 -11.90 -18.07 -3.99
C PRO A 90 -10.58 -17.52 -3.45
N VAL A 91 -9.81 -16.87 -4.33
CA VAL A 91 -8.57 -16.17 -4.01
C VAL A 91 -8.67 -14.73 -4.48
N SER A 92 -8.36 -13.82 -3.57
CA SER A 92 -8.38 -12.38 -3.76
C SER A 92 -7.02 -11.87 -4.20
N PHE A 93 -7.01 -10.96 -5.16
CA PHE A 93 -5.82 -10.35 -5.71
C PHE A 93 -5.90 -8.82 -5.59
N PRO A 94 -4.78 -8.18 -5.24
CA PRO A 94 -4.67 -6.74 -5.26
C PRO A 94 -4.47 -6.24 -6.69
N SER A 95 -4.41 -4.93 -6.87
CA SER A 95 -3.96 -4.37 -8.14
C SER A 95 -2.48 -4.71 -8.37
N ALA A 96 -2.12 -5.15 -9.58
CA ALA A 96 -0.71 -5.36 -9.96
C ALA A 96 0.13 -4.07 -9.81
N TRP A 97 -0.51 -2.90 -9.89
CA TRP A 97 0.13 -1.61 -9.64
C TRP A 97 0.71 -1.49 -8.23
N ASN A 98 0.11 -2.12 -7.22
CA ASN A 98 0.66 -2.09 -5.86
C ASN A 98 2.08 -2.67 -5.81
N HIS A 99 2.32 -3.80 -6.49
CA HIS A 99 3.64 -4.42 -6.55
C HIS A 99 4.64 -3.55 -7.31
N LEU A 100 4.19 -2.95 -8.41
CA LEU A 100 5.03 -2.10 -9.24
C LEU A 100 5.46 -0.83 -8.51
N GLU A 101 4.51 -0.13 -7.88
CA GLU A 101 4.74 1.11 -7.15
C GLU A 101 5.61 0.84 -5.92
N ALA A 102 5.36 -0.25 -5.20
CA ALA A 102 6.22 -0.69 -4.10
C ALA A 102 7.65 -0.98 -4.56
N GLY A 103 7.83 -1.65 -5.70
CA GLY A 103 9.15 -1.91 -6.27
C GLY A 103 9.91 -0.63 -6.62
N ILE A 104 9.22 0.37 -7.18
CA ILE A 104 9.79 1.69 -7.46
C ILE A 104 10.22 2.38 -6.16
N LEU A 105 9.35 2.44 -5.15
CA LEU A 105 9.66 3.05 -3.85
C LEU A 105 10.85 2.37 -3.18
N TYR A 106 10.91 1.03 -3.24
CA TYR A 106 12.01 0.24 -2.68
C TYR A 106 13.32 0.55 -3.40
N SER A 107 13.30 0.64 -4.74
CA SER A 107 14.48 0.98 -5.54
C SER A 107 15.01 2.40 -5.27
N LEU A 108 14.14 3.31 -4.80
CA LEU A 108 14.51 4.67 -4.38
C LEU A 108 15.02 4.73 -2.93
N GLY A 109 15.03 3.60 -2.20
CA GLY A 109 15.44 3.54 -0.79
C GLY A 109 14.45 4.24 0.15
N LEU A 110 13.20 4.41 -0.26
CA LEU A 110 12.18 5.09 0.54
C LEU A 110 11.57 4.13 1.58
N PRO A 111 11.23 4.63 2.78
CA PRO A 111 10.54 3.82 3.78
C PRO A 111 9.12 3.50 3.32
N ILE A 112 8.74 2.23 3.34
CA ILE A 112 7.43 1.75 2.87
C ILE A 112 6.61 1.18 4.04
N LEU A 113 5.33 1.52 4.09
CA LEU A 113 4.33 0.97 5.00
C LEU A 113 3.24 0.27 4.17
N VAL A 114 2.88 -0.96 4.51
CA VAL A 114 1.90 -1.75 3.73
C VAL A 114 0.70 -2.08 4.59
N PHE A 115 -0.49 -1.84 4.06
CA PHE A 115 -1.75 -2.34 4.59
C PHE A 115 -2.41 -3.25 3.58
N LYS A 116 -2.97 -4.37 4.04
CA LYS A 116 -3.65 -5.33 3.16
C LYS A 116 -4.96 -5.86 3.74
N GLU A 117 -5.95 -6.08 2.88
CA GLU A 117 -7.16 -6.81 3.24
C GLU A 117 -6.84 -8.28 3.53
N ASP A 118 -7.74 -8.94 4.28
CA ASP A 118 -7.60 -10.37 4.55
C ASP A 118 -7.63 -11.16 3.23
N GLY A 119 -6.76 -12.17 3.11
CA GLY A 119 -6.62 -12.98 1.89
C GLY A 119 -5.65 -12.41 0.86
N ILE A 120 -5.30 -11.11 0.92
CA ILE A 120 -4.28 -10.52 0.05
C ILE A 120 -2.90 -11.03 0.49
N THR A 121 -2.16 -11.62 -0.46
CA THR A 121 -0.85 -12.25 -0.25
C THR A 121 0.01 -12.09 -1.52
N GLY A 122 1.29 -12.43 -1.41
CA GLY A 122 2.25 -12.37 -2.51
C GLY A 122 3.09 -11.09 -2.50
N GLY A 123 4.38 -11.22 -2.82
CA GLY A 123 5.27 -10.09 -3.11
C GLY A 123 5.36 -9.11 -1.94
N VAL A 124 5.06 -7.83 -2.19
CA VAL A 124 5.09 -6.77 -1.16
C VAL A 124 4.14 -7.02 0.03
N PHE A 125 3.16 -7.92 -0.12
CA PHE A 125 2.20 -8.25 0.93
C PHE A 125 2.58 -9.47 1.78
N ASP A 126 3.70 -10.13 1.47
CA ASP A 126 4.23 -11.24 2.27
C ASP A 126 5.14 -10.74 3.39
N ASP A 127 4.99 -11.32 4.58
CA ASP A 127 5.81 -10.98 5.74
C ASP A 127 7.28 -11.33 5.45
N GLY A 128 8.18 -10.36 5.68
CA GLY A 128 9.62 -10.57 5.47
C GLY A 128 10.08 -10.49 4.02
N ALA A 129 9.21 -10.18 3.05
CA ALA A 129 9.63 -9.96 1.66
C ALA A 129 10.56 -8.74 1.50
N THR A 130 10.51 -7.80 2.46
CA THR A 130 11.33 -6.59 2.56
C THR A 130 11.37 -6.14 4.03
N ASP A 131 12.11 -5.08 4.38
CA ASP A 131 12.06 -4.41 5.71
C ASP A 131 10.71 -3.71 6.00
N VAL A 132 9.67 -4.08 5.25
CA VAL A 132 8.40 -3.39 5.15
C VAL A 132 7.45 -3.90 6.21
N PHE A 133 6.84 -2.95 6.91
CA PHE A 133 5.84 -3.21 7.91
C PHE A 133 4.51 -3.55 7.22
N VAL A 134 4.22 -4.85 7.08
CA VAL A 134 2.93 -5.34 6.56
C VAL A 134 1.92 -5.41 7.70
N HIS A 135 0.82 -4.69 7.56
CA HIS A 135 -0.25 -4.61 8.54
C HIS A 135 -1.60 -4.97 7.93
N LYS A 136 -2.52 -5.42 8.78
CA LYS A 136 -3.92 -5.61 8.40
C LYS A 136 -4.57 -4.27 8.09
N MET A 137 -5.43 -4.24 7.06
CA MET A 137 -6.22 -3.07 6.72
C MET A 137 -7.14 -2.67 7.89
N PRO A 138 -7.10 -1.40 8.35
CA PRO A 138 -8.00 -0.95 9.40
C PRO A 138 -9.45 -0.94 8.92
N SER A 139 -10.38 -1.42 9.73
CA SER A 139 -11.82 -1.30 9.48
C SER A 139 -12.39 -0.02 10.10
N THR A 140 -13.63 0.35 9.79
CA THR A 140 -14.29 1.52 10.40
C THR A 140 -14.64 1.33 11.87
N SER A 141 -14.69 0.08 12.35
CA SER A 141 -15.10 -0.29 13.70
C SER A 141 -13.93 -0.62 14.62
N LEU A 142 -12.82 0.15 14.55
CA LEU A 142 -11.68 -0.06 15.43
C LEU A 142 -12.04 0.24 16.89
N SER A 143 -11.73 -0.72 17.76
CA SER A 143 -11.68 -0.54 19.21
C SER A 143 -10.58 0.47 19.61
N LEU A 144 -10.64 0.99 20.83
CA LEU A 144 -9.63 1.92 21.35
C LEU A 144 -8.20 1.33 21.31
N PRO A 145 -7.96 0.05 21.69
CA PRO A 145 -6.64 -0.56 21.55
C PRO A 145 -6.16 -0.61 20.09
N GLU A 146 -7.02 -0.96 19.14
CA GLU A 146 -6.64 -1.04 17.72
C GLU A 146 -6.31 0.34 17.15
N LYS A 147 -7.04 1.39 17.54
CA LYS A 147 -6.71 2.78 17.16
C LYS A 147 -5.34 3.19 17.68
N LYS A 148 -5.00 2.84 18.92
CA LYS A 148 -3.67 3.11 19.51
C LYS A 148 -2.57 2.33 18.79
N ALA A 149 -2.82 1.06 18.47
CA ALA A 149 -1.89 0.25 17.71
C ALA A 149 -1.61 0.86 16.33
N LEU A 150 -2.67 1.25 15.59
CA LEU A 150 -2.55 1.93 14.30
C LEU A 150 -1.72 3.22 14.42
N SER A 151 -2.07 4.08 15.38
CA SER A 151 -1.31 5.32 15.64
C SER A 151 0.18 5.05 15.92
N SER A 152 0.48 3.98 16.66
CA SER A 152 1.85 3.62 17.03
C SER A 152 2.66 3.13 15.83
N VAL A 153 2.03 2.37 14.93
CA VAL A 153 2.61 1.97 13.63
C VAL A 153 2.99 3.19 12.82
N PHE A 154 2.07 4.15 12.66
CA PHE A 154 2.35 5.37 11.91
C PHE A 154 3.46 6.22 12.55
N LEU A 155 3.49 6.36 13.87
CA LEU A 155 4.56 7.10 14.57
C LEU A 155 5.93 6.45 14.37
N LYS A 156 6.02 5.11 14.46
CA LYS A 156 7.26 4.38 14.22
C LYS A 156 7.74 4.58 12.79
N TRP A 157 6.87 4.39 11.81
CA TRP A 157 7.21 4.57 10.39
C TRP A 157 7.55 6.03 10.04
N GLN A 158 6.85 7.01 10.61
CA GLN A 158 7.12 8.44 10.39
C GLN A 158 8.55 8.83 10.77
N SER A 159 9.14 8.20 11.78
CA SER A 159 10.54 8.48 12.14
C SER A 159 11.51 8.21 10.98
N LEU A 160 11.28 7.13 10.22
CA LEU A 160 12.05 6.78 9.03
C LEU A 160 11.80 7.77 7.89
N VAL A 161 10.54 8.16 7.69
CA VAL A 161 10.14 9.17 6.70
C VAL A 161 10.85 10.49 6.94
N ARG A 162 10.83 10.98 8.18
CA ARG A 162 11.49 12.25 8.56
C ARG A 162 13.00 12.16 8.35
N ALA A 163 13.61 11.04 8.74
CA ALA A 163 15.03 10.80 8.46
C ALA A 163 15.33 10.78 6.95
N SER A 164 14.41 10.31 6.11
CA SER A 164 14.55 10.36 4.65
C SER A 164 14.35 11.77 4.07
N TYR A 165 13.51 12.61 4.68
CA TYR A 165 13.19 13.95 4.19
C TYR A 165 14.28 14.99 4.48
N TYR A 166 14.97 14.86 5.62
CA TYR A 166 16.01 15.79 6.05
C TYR A 166 17.44 15.34 5.66
N LYS A 167 17.56 14.26 4.87
CA LYS A 167 18.80 13.89 4.19
C LYS A 167 19.04 14.80 2.99
#